data_AF-A0A924JVM9-F1
#
_entry.id   AF-A0A924JVM9-F1
#
_cell.length_a   1.000
_cell.length_b   1.000
_cell.length_c   1.000
_cell.angle_alpha   90.00
_cell.angle_beta   90.00
_cell.angle_gamma   90.00
#
_symmetry.space_group_name_H-M   'P 1'
#
loop_
_entity.id
_entity.type
_entity.pdbx_description
1 polymer ?
#
loop_
_entity_poly.entity_id
_entity_poly.type
_entity_poly.pdbx_seq_one_letter_code
_entity_poly.pdbx_strand_id
1 'polypeptide(L)' 'MAPIVHGFDWPDRLVIGTVGHPGSRTFFIQARDKAQIVSVALEKEQSAALAERIEEVLDELMADEGNPFSIPA' A
#
# COMPACT_ATOMS: atom_id res chain seq x y z
N MET A 1 -20.37 -10.12 8.60
CA MET A 1 -20.42 -9.44 7.29
C MET A 1 -19.20 -9.86 6.50
N ALA A 2 -19.31 -10.12 5.20
CA ALA A 2 -18.15 -10.45 4.39
C ALA A 2 -17.29 -9.19 4.14
N PRO A 3 -15.95 -9.30 4.06
CA PRO A 3 -15.09 -8.17 3.74
C PRO A 3 -15.36 -7.66 2.32
N ILE A 4 -15.27 -6.35 2.13
CA ILE A 4 -15.26 -5.74 0.79
C ILE A 4 -13.85 -5.90 0.23
N VAL A 5 -13.74 -6.43 -0.99
CA VAL A 5 -12.46 -6.68 -1.67
C VAL A 5 -12.35 -5.79 -2.89
N HIS A 6 -11.24 -5.05 -3.00
CA HIS A 6 -10.87 -4.25 -4.16
C HIS A 6 -9.63 -4.87 -4.82
N GLY A 7 -9.80 -5.51 -5.98
CA GLY A 7 -8.70 -6.18 -6.70
C GLY A 7 -8.02 -5.26 -7.72
N PHE A 8 -6.68 -5.24 -7.70
CA PHE A 8 -5.82 -4.58 -8.69
C PHE A 8 -4.61 -5.47 -8.94
N ASP A 9 -4.51 -6.07 -10.12
CA ASP A 9 -3.39 -6.97 -10.45
C ASP A 9 -2.09 -6.17 -10.71
N TRP A 10 -2.21 -5.04 -11.41
CA TRP A 10 -1.10 -4.16 -11.78
C TRP A 10 -1.53 -2.70 -11.75
N PRO A 11 -1.70 -2.10 -10.55
CA PRO A 11 -2.08 -0.70 -10.47
C PRO A 11 -0.97 0.20 -11.01
N ASP A 12 -1.33 1.27 -11.72
CA ASP A 12 -0.41 2.34 -12.11
C ASP A 12 0.23 3.03 -10.89
N ARG A 13 -0.45 2.97 -9.74
CA ARG A 13 -0.05 3.60 -8.50
C ARG A 13 -0.72 2.94 -7.29
N LEU A 14 0.07 2.69 -6.25
CA LEU A 14 -0.38 2.36 -4.90
C LEU A 14 0.34 3.28 -3.91
N VAL A 15 -0.38 4.14 -3.20
CA VAL A 15 0.21 5.14 -2.29
C VAL A 15 -0.54 5.23 -0.98
N ILE A 16 0.22 5.46 0.10
CA ILE A 16 -0.30 5.91 1.39
C ILE A 16 -0.10 7.42 1.47
N GLY A 17 -1.16 8.15 1.82
CA GLY A 17 -1.14 9.60 1.94
C GLY A 17 -2.00 10.09 3.09
N THR A 18 -1.87 11.37 3.42
CA THR A 18 -2.68 12.01 4.45
C THR A 18 -3.25 13.33 3.99
N VAL A 19 -4.46 13.65 4.45
CA VAL A 19 -5.10 14.95 4.24
C VAL A 19 -5.35 15.59 5.60
N GLY A 20 -5.14 16.91 5.71
CA GLY A 20 -5.37 17.70 6.92
C GLY A 20 -4.10 18.23 7.59
N HIS A 21 -4.29 19.07 8.60
CA HIS A 21 -3.21 19.69 9.35
C HIS A 21 -2.53 18.68 10.31
N PRO A 22 -1.26 18.89 10.69
CA PRO A 22 -0.64 18.13 11.77
C PRO A 22 -1.54 18.10 13.03
N GLY A 23 -1.75 16.92 13.62
CA GLY A 23 -2.65 16.71 14.76
C GLY A 23 -4.11 16.39 14.39
N SER A 24 -4.51 16.55 13.13
CA SER A 24 -5.85 16.19 12.63
C SER A 24 -5.78 15.61 11.21
N ARG A 25 -4.81 14.72 11.00
CA ARG A 25 -4.61 14.05 9.71
C ARG A 25 -5.52 12.84 9.60
N THR A 26 -6.16 12.68 8.46
CA THR A 26 -6.79 11.42 8.05
C THR A 26 -5.87 10.72 7.07
N PHE A 27 -5.64 9.41 7.27
CA PHE A 27 -4.78 8.59 6.43
C PHE A 27 -5.62 7.85 5.39
N PHE A 28 -5.05 7.70 4.20
CA PHE A 28 -5.67 7.01 3.08
C PHE A 28 -4.65 6.11 2.38
N ILE A 29 -5.09 4.93 1.98
CA ILE A 29 -4.43 4.13 0.95
C ILE A 29 -5.21 4.32 -0.34
N GLN A 30 -4.50 4.62 -1.43
CA GLN A 30 -5.09 4.84 -2.73
C GLN A 30 -4.43 3.94 -3.78
N ALA A 31 -5.26 3.20 -4.50
CA ALA A 31 -4.89 2.44 -5.68
C ALA A 31 -5.50 3.07 -6.94
N ARG A 32 -4.73 3.14 -8.03
CA ARG A 32 -5.21 3.61 -9.34
C ARG A 32 -4.82 2.63 -10.44
N ASP A 33 -5.78 2.34 -11.32
CA ASP A 33 -5.57 1.74 -12.64
C ASP A 33 -6.37 2.53 -13.67
N LYS A 34 -5.67 3.29 -14.53
CA LYS A 34 -6.25 4.20 -15.51
C LYS A 34 -7.26 5.16 -14.87
N ALA A 35 -8.54 4.97 -15.16
CA ALA A 35 -9.64 5.79 -14.65
C ALA A 35 -10.23 5.25 -13.32
N GLN A 36 -9.91 4.01 -12.93
CA GLN A 36 -10.35 3.43 -11.68
C GLN A 36 -9.45 3.92 -10.54
N ILE A 37 -10.04 4.60 -9.56
CA ILE A 37 -9.37 5.04 -8.33
C ILE A 37 -10.20 4.56 -7.15
N VAL A 38 -9.55 3.86 -6.23
CA VAL A 38 -10.13 3.47 -4.93
C VAL A 38 -9.30 4.10 -3.83
N SER A 39 -9.96 4.78 -2.90
CA SER A 39 -9.34 5.32 -1.69
C SER A 39 -10.02 4.74 -0.46
N VAL A 40 -9.24 4.18 0.45
CA VAL A 40 -9.74 3.61 1.72
C VAL A 40 -9.13 4.41 2.86
N ALA A 41 -9.99 4.91 3.76
CA ALA A 41 -9.54 5.57 4.98
C ALA A 41 -8.98 4.52 5.95
N LEU A 42 -7.90 4.86 6.64
CA LEU A 42 -7.29 4.00 7.65
C LEU A 42 -6.78 4.81 8.83
N GLU A 43 -6.54 4.10 9.94
CA GLU A 43 -5.89 4.68 11.11
C GLU A 43 -4.38 4.81 10.89
N LYS A 44 -3.74 5.69 11.66
CA LYS A 44 -2.30 5.92 11.58
C LYS A 44 -1.52 4.63 11.84
N GLU A 45 -1.89 3.88 12.86
CA GLU A 45 -1.23 2.64 13.27
C GLU A 45 -1.34 1.57 12.19
N GLN A 46 -2.47 1.51 11.47
CA GLN A 46 -2.65 0.59 10.34
C GLN A 46 -1.73 0.97 9.17
N SER A 47 -1.50 2.27 8.96
CA SER A 47 -0.60 2.74 7.90
C SER A 47 0.85 2.35 8.17
N ALA A 48 1.27 2.40 9.44
CA ALA A 48 2.59 1.98 9.86
C ALA A 48 2.76 0.46 9.71
N ALA A 49 1.80 -0.32 10.22
CA ALA A 49 1.83 -1.78 10.10
C ALA A 49 1.84 -2.26 8.63
N LEU A 50 1.13 -1.55 7.74
CA LEU A 50 1.17 -1.84 6.31
C LEU A 50 2.57 -1.57 5.71
N ALA A 51 3.21 -0.46 6.09
CA ALA A 51 4.55 -0.13 5.61
C ALA A 51 5.57 -1.19 6.06
N GLU A 52 5.56 -1.55 7.36
CA GLU A 52 6.41 -2.60 7.91
C GLU A 52 6.22 -3.93 7.17
N ARG A 53 4.96 -4.34 6.92
CA ARG A 53 4.70 -5.58 6.20
C ARG A 53 5.16 -5.54 4.74
N ILE A 54 5.11 -4.38 4.08
CA ILE A 54 5.63 -4.22 2.71
C ILE A 54 7.15 -4.35 2.72
N GLU A 55 7.84 -3.71 3.68
CA GLU A 55 9.30 -3.83 3.84
C GLU A 55 9.71 -5.30 4.03
N GLU A 56 9.05 -6.03 4.93
CA GLU A 56 9.29 -7.47 5.13
C GLU A 56 9.14 -8.28 3.83
N VAL A 57 8.09 -8.02 3.05
CA VAL A 57 7.86 -8.72 1.78
C VAL A 57 8.93 -8.37 0.75
N LEU A 58 9.39 -7.11 0.69
CA LEU A 58 10.46 -6.71 -0.21
C LEU A 58 11.79 -7.36 0.19
N ASP A 59 12.07 -7.45 1.50
CA ASP A 59 13.25 -8.16 2.02
C ASP A 59 13.23 -9.66 1.68
N GLU A 60 12.08 -10.32 1.85
CA GLU A 60 11.87 -11.71 1.45
C GLU A 60 12.13 -11.89 -0.06
N LEU A 61 11.62 -10.98 -0.90
CA LEU A 61 11.83 -11.02 -2.35
C LEU A 61 13.28 -10.73 -2.76
N MET A 62 14.02 -9.92 -2.00
CA MET A 62 15.45 -9.68 -2.23
C MET A 62 16.31 -10.89 -1.87
N ALA A 63 15.90 -11.64 -0.85
CA ALA A 63 16.60 -12.83 -0.39
C ALA A 63 16.36 -14.07 -1.29
N ASP A 64 15.32 -14.04 -2.12
CA ASP A 64 15.03 -15.12 -3.08
C ASP A 64 16.05 -15.12 -4.23
N GLU A 65 17.01 -16.04 -4.17
CA GLU A 65 18.07 -16.23 -5.18
C GLU A 65 17.52 -16.49 -6.60
N GLY A 66 16.27 -16.95 -6.72
CA GLY A 66 15.61 -17.23 -8.00
C GLY A 66 14.85 -16.04 -8.61
N ASN A 67 14.80 -14.90 -7.93
CA ASN A 67 13.98 -13.78 -8.36
C ASN A 67 14.60 -13.07 -9.59
N PRO A 68 13.90 -13.06 -10.75
CA PRO A 68 14.43 -12.43 -11.97
C PRO A 68 14.23 -10.91 -11.99
N PHE A 69 13.53 -10.33 -11.01
CA PHE A 69 13.18 -8.91 -10.96
C PHE A 69 14.12 -8.11 -10.04
N SER A 70 14.35 -6.84 -10.41
CA SER A 70 15.07 -5.91 -9.53
C SER A 70 14.11 -5.39 -8.47
N ILE A 71 14.43 -5.67 -7.21
CA ILE A 71 13.70 -5.17 -6.05
C ILE A 71 14.39 -3.92 -5.52
N PRO A 72 13.67 -2.81 -5.31
CA PRO A 72 14.25 -1.59 -4.72
C PRO A 72 14.59 -1.80 -3.23
N ALA A 73 15.72 -1.23 -2.82
CA ALA A 73 16.17 -1.14 -1.43
C ALA A 73 15.82 0.22 -0.81
#